data_AF-A0AAW0FSK7-F1
#
_entry.id   AF-A0AAW0FSK7-F1
#
_cell.length_a   1.000
_cell.length_b   1.000
_cell.length_c   1.000
_cell.angle_alpha   90.00
_cell.angle_beta   90.00
_cell.angle_gamma   90.00
#
_symmetry.space_group_name_H-M   'P 1'
#
loop_
_entity.id
_entity.type
_entity.pdbx_description
1 polymer ?
#
loop_
_entity_poly.entity_id
_entity_poly.type
_entity_poly.pdbx_seq_one_letter_code
_entity_poly.pdbx_strand_id
1 'polypeptide(L)'
;MSIKLISLPAEILESIIVTLNDAPLSILALSKTCTTFFILLYKAPDHHVWRTLFLSRYDDPRQTDHLNLHPFNKSLWRDEYLARAVAEERIPHGTTR
;
A
#
# COMPACT_ATOMS: atom_id res chain seq x y z
N MET A 1 14.52 -29.61 -1.48
CA MET A 1 13.27 -29.18 -2.16
C MET A 1 13.18 -27.67 -2.01
N SER A 2 13.18 -26.90 -3.11
CA SER A 2 13.13 -25.44 -3.04
C SER A 2 11.69 -24.96 -3.14
N ILE A 3 11.24 -24.18 -2.15
CA ILE A 3 9.90 -23.58 -2.13
C ILE A 3 9.95 -22.28 -2.92
N LYS A 4 8.98 -22.07 -3.82
CA LYS A 4 8.87 -20.81 -4.57
C LYS A 4 8.08 -19.82 -3.75
N LEU A 5 8.53 -18.56 -3.71
CA LEU A 5 7.80 -17.49 -3.03
C LEU A 5 6.34 -17.40 -3.51
N ILE A 6 6.13 -17.41 -4.84
CA ILE A 6 4.80 -17.31 -5.46
C ILE A 6 3.87 -18.50 -5.23
N SER A 7 4.34 -19.60 -4.62
CA SER A 7 3.49 -20.74 -4.27
C SER A 7 2.95 -20.65 -2.84
N LEU A 8 3.28 -19.60 -2.09
CA LEU A 8 2.69 -19.33 -0.79
C LEU A 8 1.21 -18.91 -0.94
N PRO A 9 0.38 -19.12 0.10
CA PRO A 9 -0.97 -18.57 0.15
C PRO A 9 -1.00 -17.05 -0.04
N ALA A 10 -2.08 -16.53 -0.62
CA ALA A 10 -2.23 -15.11 -0.91
C ALA A 10 -2.08 -14.24 0.34
N GLU A 11 -2.65 -14.69 1.46
CA GLU A 11 -2.61 -14.01 2.75
C GLU A 11 -1.16 -13.82 3.26
N ILE A 12 -0.30 -14.81 3.00
CA ILE A 12 1.12 -14.75 3.37
C ILE A 12 1.87 -13.79 2.44
N LEU A 13 1.57 -13.80 1.15
CA LEU A 13 2.15 -12.86 0.19
C LEU A 13 1.75 -11.41 0.51
N GLU A 14 0.49 -11.19 0.87
CA GLU A 14 -0.04 -9.89 1.29
C GLU A 14 0.62 -9.41 2.58
N SER A 15 0.77 -10.29 3.57
CA SER A 15 1.54 -10.01 4.79
C SER A 15 2.96 -9.55 4.48
N ILE A 16 3.68 -10.25 3.59
CA ILE A 16 5.02 -9.86 3.16
C ILE A 16 4.99 -8.47 2.49
N ILE A 17 4.03 -8.20 1.62
CA ILE A 17 3.89 -6.89 0.97
C ILE A 17 3.69 -5.78 2.00
N VAL A 18 2.86 -6.00 3.03
CA VAL A 18 2.60 -5.02 4.08
C VAL A 18 3.86 -4.70 4.89
N THR A 19 4.81 -5.63 5.03
CA THR A 19 6.10 -5.35 5.69
C THR A 19 7.02 -4.42 4.88
N LEU A 20 6.76 -4.22 3.58
CA LEU A 20 7.54 -3.33 2.70
C LEU A 20 7.11 -1.86 2.80
N ASN A 21 6.30 -1.49 3.79
CA ASN A 21 5.69 -0.17 3.90
C ASN A 21 6.71 0.98 4.04
N ASP A 22 7.93 0.69 4.48
CA ASP A 22 9.03 1.64 4.56
C ASP A 22 9.63 1.99 3.19
N ALA A 23 9.32 1.22 2.16
CA ALA A 23 9.78 1.43 0.79
C ALA A 23 8.63 1.37 -0.23
N PRO A 24 7.78 2.40 -0.30
CA PRO A 24 6.59 2.42 -1.16
C PRO A 24 6.88 2.14 -2.65
N LEU A 25 7.99 2.64 -3.18
CA LEU A 25 8.42 2.37 -4.55
C LEU A 25 8.77 0.89 -4.78
N SER A 26 9.23 0.17 -3.76
CA SER A 26 9.52 -1.26 -3.87
C SER A 26 8.25 -2.08 -4.05
N ILE A 27 7.13 -1.66 -3.44
CA ILE A 27 5.82 -2.29 -3.64
C ILE A 27 5.37 -2.17 -5.10
N LEU A 28 5.55 -0.98 -5.70
CA LEU A 28 5.27 -0.76 -7.12
C LEU A 28 6.22 -1.53 -8.04
N ALA A 29 7.48 -1.67 -7.67
CA ALA A 29 8.43 -2.47 -8.43
C ALA A 29 8.04 -3.96 -8.37
N LEU A 30 7.62 -4.45 -7.21
CA LEU A 30 7.21 -5.83 -7.00
C LEU A 30 6.05 -6.23 -7.92
N SER A 31 5.05 -5.36 -8.11
CA SER A 31 3.93 -5.64 -9.00
C SER A 31 4.33 -5.79 -10.47
N LYS A 32 5.50 -5.29 -10.87
CA LYS A 32 6.03 -5.38 -12.23
C LYS A 32 6.84 -6.66 -12.46
N THR A 33 7.16 -7.41 -11.40
CA THR A 33 8.01 -8.61 -11.50
C THR A 33 7.26 -9.83 -12.03
N CYS A 34 6.00 -10.04 -11.62
CA CYS A 34 5.19 -11.16 -12.07
C CYS A 34 3.69 -10.89 -11.98
N THR A 35 2.91 -11.68 -12.72
CA THR A 35 1.45 -11.57 -12.77
C THR A 35 0.80 -11.85 -11.41
N THR A 36 1.37 -12.74 -10.57
CA THR A 36 0.84 -13.03 -9.23
C THR A 36 0.82 -11.78 -8.36
N PHE A 37 1.94 -11.05 -8.28
CA PHE A 37 2.00 -9.80 -7.51
C PHE A 37 1.15 -8.70 -8.12
N PHE A 38 1.07 -8.63 -9.45
CA PHE A 38 0.16 -7.71 -10.12
C PHE A 38 -1.30 -7.98 -9.73
N ILE A 39 -1.73 -9.24 -9.71
CA ILE A 39 -3.09 -9.63 -9.34
C ILE A 39 -3.37 -9.26 -7.88
N LEU A 40 -2.47 -9.59 -6.96
CA LEU A 40 -2.63 -9.27 -5.53
C LEU A 40 -2.78 -7.75 -5.31
N LEU A 41 -1.96 -6.94 -5.98
CA LEU A 41 -1.96 -5.49 -5.79
C LEU A 41 -3.07 -4.78 -6.58
N TYR A 42 -3.42 -5.21 -7.78
CA TYR A 42 -4.30 -4.44 -8.68
C TYR A 42 -5.64 -5.09 -8.99
N LYS A 43 -5.83 -6.38 -8.68
CA LYS A 43 -7.05 -7.13 -8.99
C LYS A 43 -7.80 -7.66 -7.76
N ALA A 44 -7.31 -7.36 -6.55
CA ALA A 44 -8.05 -7.65 -5.32
C ALA A 44 -9.38 -6.85 -5.29
N PRO A 45 -10.55 -7.52 -5.15
CA PRO A 45 -11.86 -6.90 -5.35
C PRO A 45 -12.24 -5.88 -4.27
N ASP A 46 -11.65 -5.98 -3.08
CA ASP A 46 -11.94 -5.17 -1.89
C ASP A 46 -10.85 -4.14 -1.58
N HIS A 47 -9.80 -4.06 -2.42
CA HIS A 47 -8.63 -3.20 -2.23
C HIS A 47 -7.97 -3.37 -0.84
N HIS A 48 -8.14 -4.53 -0.18
CA HIS A 48 -7.71 -4.70 1.20
C HIS A 48 -6.21 -4.52 1.39
N VAL A 49 -5.37 -4.93 0.42
CA VAL A 49 -3.91 -4.76 0.50
C VAL A 49 -3.54 -3.28 0.62
N TRP A 50 -4.06 -2.45 -0.28
CA TRP A 50 -3.81 -1.00 -0.26
C TRP A 50 -4.39 -0.35 0.98
N ARG A 51 -5.56 -0.81 1.45
CA ARG A 51 -6.13 -0.34 2.71
C ARG A 51 -5.20 -0.67 3.89
N THR A 52 -4.71 -1.89 3.97
CA THR A 52 -3.82 -2.33 5.06
C THR A 52 -2.51 -1.57 5.03
N LEU A 53 -1.90 -1.37 3.85
CA LEU A 53 -0.70 -0.54 3.66
C LEU A 53 -0.94 0.91 4.11
N PHE A 54 -2.08 1.47 3.75
CA PHE A 54 -2.42 2.82 4.17
C PHE A 54 -2.57 2.91 5.68
N LEU A 55 -3.37 2.04 6.28
CA LEU A 55 -3.67 2.07 7.72
C LEU A 55 -2.47 1.67 8.60
N SER A 56 -1.46 0.99 8.05
CA SER A 56 -0.22 0.72 8.77
C SER A 56 0.75 1.92 8.76
N ARG A 57 0.50 2.95 7.93
CA ARG A 57 1.33 4.17 7.85
C ARG A 57 0.62 5.45 8.29
N TYR A 58 -0.68 5.55 8.04
CA TYR A 58 -1.47 6.78 8.15
C TYR A 58 -2.77 6.56 8.94
N ASP A 59 -3.31 7.64 9.50
CA ASP A 59 -4.59 7.63 10.22
C ASP A 59 -5.78 7.30 9.32
N ASP A 60 -6.78 6.57 9.84
CA ASP A 60 -7.96 6.17 9.08
C ASP A 60 -8.83 7.39 8.70
N PRO A 61 -8.94 7.75 7.41
CA PRO A 61 -9.69 8.92 6.96
C PRO A 61 -11.19 8.80 7.24
N ARG A 62 -11.71 7.58 7.45
CA ARG A 62 -13.11 7.34 7.81
C ARG A 62 -13.46 7.87 9.19
N GLN A 63 -12.47 7.98 10.08
CA GLN A 63 -12.70 8.56 11.41
C GLN A 63 -13.07 10.04 11.32
N THR A 64 -12.62 10.73 10.27
CA THR A 64 -12.93 12.15 10.02
C THR A 64 -14.08 12.39 9.06
N ASP A 65 -14.75 11.33 8.57
CA ASP A 65 -15.82 11.44 7.56
C ASP A 65 -17.01 12.27 8.07
N HIS A 66 -17.29 12.19 9.37
CA HIS A 66 -18.33 12.99 10.03
C HIS A 66 -18.06 14.51 10.01
N LEU A 67 -16.82 14.93 9.74
CA LEU A 67 -16.45 16.34 9.62
C LEU A 67 -16.70 16.91 8.22
N ASN A 68 -17.04 16.08 7.23
CA ASN A 68 -17.25 16.47 5.82
C ASN A 68 -16.09 17.28 5.19
N LEU A 69 -14.89 17.23 5.78
CA LEU A 69 -13.73 18.00 5.30
C LEU A 69 -13.15 17.43 4.00
N HIS A 70 -13.29 16.12 3.79
CA HIS A 70 -12.81 15.45 2.59
C HIS A 70 -13.60 14.14 2.38
N PRO A 71 -14.57 14.07 1.45
CA PRO A 71 -15.34 12.85 1.23
C PRO A 71 -14.41 11.71 0.83
N PHE A 72 -14.24 10.73 1.71
CA PHE A 72 -13.30 9.65 1.48
C PHE A 72 -13.92 8.60 0.55
N ASN A 73 -13.49 8.60 -0.72
CA ASN A 73 -13.84 7.53 -1.64
C ASN A 73 -12.95 6.31 -1.39
N LYS A 74 -13.51 5.24 -0.84
CA LYS A 74 -12.81 3.97 -0.53
C LYS A 74 -12.11 3.34 -1.73
N SER A 75 -12.49 3.67 -2.97
CA SER A 75 -11.80 3.21 -4.18
C SER A 75 -10.39 3.82 -4.34
N LEU A 76 -10.08 4.88 -3.58
CA LEU A 76 -8.85 5.66 -3.71
C LEU A 76 -7.72 5.26 -2.75
N TRP A 77 -7.83 4.18 -1.96
CA TRP A 77 -6.78 3.78 -0.99
C TRP A 77 -5.38 3.77 -1.60
N ARG A 78 -5.24 3.19 -2.80
CA ARG A 78 -3.98 3.15 -3.54
C ARG A 78 -3.52 4.56 -3.92
N ASP A 79 -4.40 5.32 -4.56
CA ASP A 79 -4.02 6.59 -5.18
C ASP A 79 -3.64 7.61 -4.09
N GLU A 80 -4.36 7.59 -2.96
CA GLU A 80 -4.03 8.38 -1.76
C GLU A 80 -2.72 7.92 -1.12
N TYR A 81 -2.51 6.61 -0.96
CA TYR A 81 -1.25 6.06 -0.43
C TYR A 81 -0.06 6.50 -1.27
N LEU A 82 -0.16 6.39 -2.60
CA LEU A 82 0.90 6.77 -3.53
C LEU A 82 1.14 8.29 -3.53
N ALA A 83 0.09 9.10 -3.50
CA ALA A 83 0.22 10.55 -3.45
C ALA A 83 1.00 11.00 -2.20
N ARG A 84 0.70 10.43 -1.03
CA ARG A 84 1.40 10.74 0.23
C ARG A 84 2.82 10.20 0.25
N ALA A 85 3.03 8.95 -0.18
CA ALA A 85 4.37 8.37 -0.26
C ALA A 85 5.31 9.19 -1.16
N VAL A 86 4.82 9.64 -2.32
CA VAL A 86 5.61 10.51 -3.22
C VAL A 86 5.85 11.89 -2.60
N ALA A 87 4.88 12.44 -1.87
CA ALA A 87 5.08 13.71 -1.16
C ALA A 87 6.16 13.59 -0.08
N GLU A 88 6.17 12.50 0.69
CA GLU A 88 7.17 12.21 1.72
C GLU A 88 8.58 12.05 1.14
N GLU A 89 8.76 11.28 0.06
CA GLU A 89 10.06 11.13 -0.60
C GLU A 89 10.61 12.43 -1.19
N ARG A 90 9.73 13.39 -1.53
CA ARG A 90 10.12 14.72 -2.02
C ARG A 90 10.56 15.67 -0.92
N ILE A 91 10.26 15.37 0.34
CA ILE A 91 10.78 16.15 1.47
C ILE A 91 12.24 15.69 1.65
N PRO A 92 13.25 16.52 1.32
CA PRO A 92 14.63 16.14 1.60
C PRO A 92 14.76 15.86 3.10
N HIS A 93 15.31 14.70 3.46
CA HIS A 93 15.59 14.26 4.83
C HIS A 93 16.65 15.13 5.55
N GLY A 94 16.71 16.43 5.26
CA GLY A 94 17.72 17.39 5.69
C GLY A 94 17.19 18.57 6.50
N THR A 95 16.02 18.46 7.13
CA THR A 95 15.57 19.46 8.12
C THR A 95 15.11 18.78 9.40
N THR A 96 16.06 18.16 10.09
CA THR A 96 15.96 17.98 11.55
C THR A 96 16.83 19.06 12.15
N ARG A 97 16.18 20.05 12.78
CA ARG A 97 16.83 21.05 13.62
C ARG A 97 16.56 20.71 15.08
#